data_AF-A0AAN6LEV6-F1
#
_entry.id   AF-A0AAN6LEV6-F1
#
_cell.length_a   1.000
_cell.length_b   1.000
_cell.length_c   1.000
_cell.angle_alpha   90.00
_cell.angle_beta   90.00
_cell.angle_gamma   90.00
#
_symmetry.space_group_name_H-M   'P 1'
#
loop_
_entity.id
_entity.type
_entity.pdbx_description
1 polymer ?
#
loop_
_entity_poly.entity_id
_entity_poly.type
_entity_poly.pdbx_seq_one_letter_code
_entity_poly.pdbx_strand_id
1 'polypeptide(L)'
;MFGDTPQESSTTPPQQQHQQPPNPPSSFTAMFQDTLRALESPQSPRTTTTTPRIDPPWTPTYLFVYGSLMDPDVLQHVLALPSPPPPLRPARLKNYKMKMWGIYPTLIPNPDDGHSSTSIDGRLYLVEHPAHFTLLEMYESRAYTWDEVVVEFADGDGGTTEQAGFKCRTFVWAGSAGSRELEEGGFDFERYRRVFKPAFLRGDID
;
A
#
# COMPACT_ATOMS: atom_id res chain seq x y z
N MET A 1 59.17 -14.18 -33.12
CA MET A 1 58.17 -14.99 -32.38
C MET A 1 57.62 -14.10 -31.29
N PHE A 2 56.49 -13.45 -31.55
CA PHE A 2 55.74 -12.73 -30.51
C PHE A 2 54.54 -13.61 -30.19
N GLY A 3 54.48 -14.12 -28.96
CA GLY A 3 53.34 -14.87 -28.45
C GLY A 3 52.33 -13.90 -27.88
N ASP A 4 51.21 -13.75 -28.57
CA ASP A 4 50.04 -13.00 -28.10
C ASP A 4 49.46 -13.63 -26.83
N THR A 5 49.24 -12.80 -25.82
CA THR A 5 48.44 -13.13 -24.64
C THR A 5 46.98 -12.75 -24.96
N PRO A 6 45.98 -13.63 -24.81
CA PRO A 6 44.59 -13.23 -25.01
C PRO A 6 44.16 -12.34 -23.85
N GLN A 7 43.81 -11.10 -24.18
CA GLN A 7 43.17 -10.15 -23.27
C GLN A 7 41.73 -10.63 -23.01
N GLU A 8 41.44 -11.12 -21.81
CA GLU A 8 40.07 -11.40 -21.37
C GLU A 8 39.30 -10.06 -21.30
N SER A 9 38.51 -9.81 -22.33
CA SER A 9 37.53 -8.73 -22.37
C SER A 9 36.50 -8.94 -21.27
N SER A 10 36.68 -8.24 -20.15
CA SER A 10 35.67 -8.09 -19.10
C SER A 10 34.42 -7.44 -19.68
N THR A 11 33.52 -8.25 -20.21
CA THR A 11 32.23 -7.82 -20.71
C THR A 11 31.30 -7.77 -19.50
N THR A 12 31.20 -6.60 -18.88
CA THR A 12 30.16 -6.31 -17.89
C THR A 12 28.80 -6.62 -18.54
N PRO A 13 27.97 -7.49 -17.94
CA PRO A 13 26.63 -7.73 -18.47
C PRO A 13 25.86 -6.40 -18.51
N PRO A 14 24.97 -6.18 -19.48
CA PRO A 14 24.10 -5.01 -19.44
C PRO A 14 23.35 -5.05 -18.11
N GLN A 15 23.52 -4.02 -17.27
CA GLN A 15 22.66 -3.82 -16.12
C GLN A 15 21.23 -3.67 -16.67
N GLN A 16 20.44 -4.75 -16.56
CA GLN A 16 18.99 -4.66 -16.72
C GLN A 16 18.55 -3.61 -15.72
N GLN A 17 18.06 -2.48 -16.23
CA GLN A 17 17.47 -1.41 -15.43
C GLN A 17 16.32 -2.03 -14.65
N HIS A 18 16.59 -2.45 -13.40
CA HIS A 18 15.54 -2.73 -12.45
C HIS A 18 14.76 -1.43 -12.34
N GLN A 19 13.51 -1.44 -12.78
CA GLN A 19 12.62 -0.30 -12.59
C GLN A 19 12.55 -0.11 -11.08
N GLN A 20 13.26 0.91 -10.58
CA GLN A 20 13.13 1.31 -9.19
C GLN A 20 11.65 1.59 -8.95
N PRO A 21 11.10 1.19 -7.78
CA PRO A 21 9.76 1.64 -7.44
C PRO A 21 9.73 3.16 -7.60
N PRO A 22 8.79 3.72 -8.39
CA PRO A 22 8.61 5.15 -8.40
C PRO A 22 8.34 5.52 -6.96
N ASN A 23 9.15 6.41 -6.42
CA ASN A 23 8.86 7.01 -5.14
C ASN A 23 7.44 7.61 -5.20
N PRO A 24 6.67 7.59 -4.09
CA PRO A 24 5.36 8.22 -4.06
C PRO A 24 5.55 9.61 -4.69
N PRO A 25 4.86 9.90 -5.80
CA PRO A 25 5.37 10.84 -6.78
C PRO A 25 5.64 12.19 -6.12
N SER A 26 6.69 12.90 -6.52
CA SER A 26 6.88 14.32 -6.16
C SER A 26 5.69 15.19 -6.66
N SER A 27 4.78 14.60 -7.45
CA SER A 27 3.46 15.14 -7.83
C SER A 27 2.31 14.81 -6.87
N PHE A 28 2.55 14.06 -5.78
CA PHE A 28 1.56 13.73 -4.76
C PHE A 28 0.95 15.03 -4.27
N THR A 29 1.74 16.00 -3.82
CA THR A 29 1.26 17.31 -3.31
C THR A 29 0.40 18.09 -4.31
N ALA A 30 0.72 18.07 -5.61
CA ALA A 30 -0.01 18.83 -6.63
C ALA A 30 -1.35 18.17 -7.00
N MET A 31 -1.34 16.86 -7.30
CA MET A 31 -2.59 16.11 -7.57
C MET A 31 -3.48 16.03 -6.32
N PHE A 32 -2.85 15.99 -5.15
CA PHE A 32 -3.49 16.04 -3.84
C PHE A 32 -4.22 17.37 -3.60
N GLN A 33 -3.61 18.52 -3.87
CA GLN A 33 -4.28 19.82 -3.74
C GLN A 33 -5.45 19.95 -4.70
N ASP A 34 -5.32 19.46 -5.93
CA ASP A 34 -6.42 19.49 -6.90
C ASP A 34 -7.55 18.52 -6.53
N THR A 35 -7.23 17.35 -6.00
CA THR A 35 -8.24 16.39 -5.49
C THR A 35 -8.98 16.96 -4.30
N LEU A 36 -8.28 17.53 -3.32
CA LEU A 36 -8.92 18.18 -2.18
C LEU A 36 -9.78 19.37 -2.62
N ARG A 37 -9.29 20.25 -3.51
CA ARG A 37 -10.08 21.36 -4.06
C ARG A 37 -11.33 20.90 -4.81
N ALA A 38 -11.22 19.81 -5.56
CA ALA A 38 -12.34 19.23 -6.29
C ALA A 38 -13.41 18.65 -5.36
N LEU A 39 -13.01 18.13 -4.21
CA LEU A 39 -13.91 17.59 -3.18
C LEU A 39 -14.50 18.67 -2.27
N GLU A 40 -13.76 19.76 -2.01
CA GLU A 40 -14.20 20.89 -1.19
C GLU A 40 -15.09 21.89 -1.95
N SER A 41 -15.15 21.82 -3.29
CA SER A 41 -15.96 22.74 -4.09
C SER A 41 -17.46 22.44 -3.97
N PRO A 42 -18.30 23.37 -3.43
CA PRO A 42 -19.75 23.22 -3.44
C PRO A 42 -20.29 23.59 -4.82
N GLN A 43 -20.60 22.58 -5.63
CA GLN A 43 -21.40 22.59 -6.88
C GLN A 43 -21.12 23.71 -7.91
N SER A 44 -20.71 23.31 -9.12
CA SER A 44 -20.99 24.09 -10.34
C SER A 44 -21.95 23.29 -11.25
N PRO A 45 -23.05 23.89 -11.74
CA PRO A 45 -24.06 23.17 -12.49
C PRO A 45 -23.59 22.89 -13.93
N ARG A 46 -23.44 21.63 -14.31
CA ARG A 46 -23.48 21.24 -15.72
C ARG A 46 -24.87 20.70 -16.05
N THR A 47 -25.60 21.52 -16.79
CA THR A 47 -26.81 21.15 -17.53
C THR A 47 -26.47 20.09 -18.58
N THR A 48 -26.82 18.83 -18.33
CA THR A 48 -27.23 17.88 -19.37
C THR A 48 -28.11 16.81 -18.71
N THR A 49 -29.34 16.70 -19.18
CA THR A 49 -30.32 15.66 -18.83
C THR A 49 -29.71 14.27 -19.03
N THR A 50 -29.29 13.66 -17.94
CA THR A 50 -29.04 12.22 -17.83
C THR A 50 -29.55 11.86 -16.46
N THR A 51 -30.52 10.95 -16.40
CA THR A 51 -31.09 10.42 -15.16
C THR A 51 -29.94 10.18 -14.17
N PRO A 52 -29.94 10.82 -12.98
CA PRO A 52 -28.84 10.65 -12.05
C PRO A 52 -28.83 9.18 -11.64
N ARG A 53 -27.82 8.45 -12.11
CA ARG A 53 -27.41 7.21 -11.48
C ARG A 53 -26.92 7.64 -10.10
N ILE A 54 -27.81 7.58 -9.12
CA ILE A 54 -27.44 7.81 -7.73
C ILE A 54 -26.58 6.61 -7.39
N ASP A 55 -25.27 6.76 -7.54
CA ASP A 55 -24.34 5.80 -6.98
C ASP A 55 -24.67 5.68 -5.49
N PRO A 56 -24.72 4.44 -4.95
CA PRO A 56 -25.09 4.26 -3.56
C PRO A 56 -24.16 5.11 -2.67
N PRO A 57 -24.70 5.72 -1.60
CA PRO A 57 -23.90 6.49 -0.68
C PRO A 57 -22.76 5.61 -0.12
N TRP A 58 -21.59 6.21 0.07
CA TRP A 58 -20.44 5.53 0.63
C TRP A 58 -20.77 4.95 2.00
N THR A 59 -20.52 3.65 2.17
CA THR A 59 -20.55 3.00 3.48
C THR A 59 -19.12 2.98 4.02
N PRO A 60 -18.88 3.52 5.24
CA PRO A 60 -17.58 3.40 5.89
C PRO A 60 -17.06 1.97 5.84
N THR A 61 -15.81 1.81 5.38
CA THR A 61 -15.22 0.50 5.15
C THR A 61 -13.89 0.41 5.85
N TYR A 62 -13.60 -0.78 6.37
CA TYR A 62 -12.30 -1.03 6.97
C TYR A 62 -11.29 -1.43 5.89
N LEU A 63 -10.08 -0.90 6.05
CA LEU A 63 -8.91 -1.26 5.28
C LEU A 63 -7.91 -1.93 6.22
N PHE A 64 -7.52 -3.16 5.92
CA PHE A 64 -6.32 -3.77 6.47
C PHE A 64 -5.11 -3.10 5.84
N VAL A 65 -4.34 -2.39 6.67
CA VAL A 65 -3.11 -1.71 6.30
C VAL A 65 -1.91 -2.50 6.82
N TYR A 66 -0.88 -2.56 5.99
CA TYR A 66 0.43 -3.13 6.28
C TYR A 66 1.49 -2.14 5.78
N GLY A 67 2.77 -2.47 5.99
CA GLY A 67 3.84 -1.61 5.51
C GLY A 67 3.85 -0.22 6.16
N SER A 68 4.06 0.81 5.34
CA SER A 68 4.16 2.21 5.74
C SER A 68 2.85 2.76 6.33
N LEU A 69 1.70 2.33 5.81
CA LEU A 69 0.37 2.76 6.26
C LEU A 69 0.00 2.27 7.67
N MET A 70 0.81 1.40 8.29
CA MET A 70 0.65 1.07 9.71
C MET A 70 1.08 2.19 10.65
N ASP A 71 1.81 3.20 10.16
CA ASP A 71 2.23 4.35 10.95
C ASP A 71 1.18 5.48 10.85
N PRO A 72 0.60 5.93 11.98
CA PRO A 72 -0.40 7.00 12.01
C PRO A 72 0.04 8.31 11.37
N ASP A 73 1.33 8.67 11.45
CA ASP A 73 1.81 9.93 10.88
C ASP A 73 1.89 9.83 9.35
N VAL A 74 2.17 8.64 8.82
CA VAL A 74 2.11 8.39 7.36
C VAL A 74 0.66 8.49 6.89
N LEU A 75 -0.28 7.84 7.59
CA LEU A 75 -1.71 7.97 7.28
C LEU A 75 -2.17 9.43 7.35
N GLN A 76 -1.82 10.14 8.42
CA GLN A 76 -2.16 11.54 8.57
C GLN A 76 -1.63 12.38 7.40
N HIS A 77 -0.39 12.14 6.98
CA HIS A 77 0.23 12.87 5.88
C HIS A 77 -0.44 12.54 4.53
N VAL A 78 -0.66 11.26 4.24
CA VAL A 78 -1.28 10.79 2.99
C VAL A 78 -2.73 11.26 2.87
N LEU A 79 -3.48 11.19 3.96
CA LEU A 79 -4.88 11.59 4.00
C LEU A 79 -5.08 13.09 4.28
N ALA A 80 -3.98 13.80 4.58
CA ALA A 80 -3.95 15.16 5.09
C ALA A 80 -5.00 15.45 6.16
N LEU A 81 -5.06 14.57 7.14
CA LEU A 81 -5.97 14.75 8.24
C LEU A 81 -5.52 15.96 9.07
N PRO A 82 -6.44 16.85 9.46
CA PRO A 82 -6.13 18.03 10.26
C PRO A 82 -5.61 17.66 11.67
N SER A 83 -5.88 16.42 12.10
CA SER A 83 -5.42 15.85 13.37
C SER A 83 -4.98 14.40 13.16
N PRO A 84 -4.19 13.82 14.07
CA PRO A 84 -3.82 12.41 14.01
C PRO A 84 -5.05 11.49 13.88
N PRO A 85 -4.98 10.41 13.09
CA PRO A 85 -6.08 9.47 12.96
C PRO A 85 -6.36 8.74 14.29
N PRO A 86 -7.57 8.17 14.45
CA PRO A 86 -7.86 7.27 15.57
C PRO A 86 -6.87 6.09 15.63
N PRO A 87 -6.67 5.48 16.82
CA PRO A 87 -5.78 4.33 16.95
C PRO A 87 -6.16 3.18 16.01
N LEU A 88 -5.16 2.67 15.29
CA LEU A 88 -5.32 1.55 14.38
C LEU A 88 -5.40 0.24 15.16
N ARG A 89 -6.40 -0.60 14.86
CA ARG A 89 -6.63 -1.86 15.57
C ARG A 89 -5.75 -2.98 15.02
N PRO A 90 -4.92 -3.66 15.83
CA PRO A 90 -4.17 -4.85 15.42
C PRO A 90 -5.03 -5.92 14.72
N ALA A 91 -4.53 -6.43 13.60
CA ALA A 91 -5.17 -7.54 12.87
C ALA A 91 -4.15 -8.43 12.17
N ARG A 92 -4.56 -9.63 11.79
CA ARG A 92 -3.77 -10.60 11.03
C ARG A 92 -4.48 -11.07 9.78
N LEU A 93 -3.73 -11.14 8.69
CA LEU A 93 -4.19 -11.66 7.41
C LEU A 93 -3.55 -13.03 7.11
N LYS A 94 -4.36 -14.00 6.70
CA LYS A 94 -3.94 -15.35 6.27
C LYS A 94 -4.11 -15.52 4.77
N ASN A 95 -3.53 -16.58 4.19
CA ASN A 95 -3.58 -16.90 2.75
C ASN A 95 -2.92 -15.86 1.83
N TYR A 96 -2.00 -15.08 2.40
CA TYR A 96 -1.17 -14.12 1.67
C TYR A 96 0.27 -14.32 2.11
N LYS A 97 1.20 -14.04 1.20
CA LYS A 97 2.61 -13.91 1.53
C LYS A 97 3.11 -12.51 1.22
N MET A 98 4.07 -12.06 2.00
CA MET A 98 4.75 -10.79 1.76
C MET A 98 5.90 -11.00 0.78
N LYS A 99 6.04 -10.07 -0.16
CA LYS A 99 7.25 -9.86 -0.97
C LYS A 99 7.67 -8.41 -0.88
N MET A 100 8.88 -8.10 -1.33
CA MET A 100 9.43 -6.76 -1.35
C MET A 100 9.57 -6.25 -2.78
N TRP A 101 9.14 -5.02 -3.02
CA TRP A 101 9.43 -4.25 -4.23
C TRP A 101 10.34 -3.08 -3.82
N GLY A 102 11.65 -3.30 -3.92
CA GLY A 102 12.63 -2.42 -3.27
C GLY A 102 12.42 -2.40 -1.75
N ILE A 103 12.13 -1.22 -1.19
CA ILE A 103 11.86 -1.06 0.25
C ILE A 103 10.38 -1.25 0.63
N TYR A 104 9.50 -1.37 -0.37
CA TYR A 104 8.05 -1.39 -0.15
C TYR A 104 7.53 -2.82 -0.10
N PRO A 105 6.79 -3.20 0.96
CA PRO A 105 6.20 -4.52 1.00
C PRO A 105 5.00 -4.62 0.07
N THR A 106 4.69 -5.83 -0.38
CA THR A 106 3.49 -6.14 -1.12
C THR A 106 2.92 -7.50 -0.72
N LEU A 107 1.61 -7.63 -0.84
CA LEU A 107 0.89 -8.88 -0.58
C LEU A 107 0.63 -9.61 -1.89
N ILE A 108 0.99 -10.88 -1.90
CA ILE A 108 0.72 -11.82 -2.99
C ILE A 108 -0.23 -12.89 -2.45
N PRO A 109 -1.36 -13.15 -3.13
CA PRO A 109 -2.22 -14.28 -2.79
C PRO A 109 -1.40 -15.56 -2.72
N ASN A 110 -1.51 -16.26 -1.60
CA ASN A 110 -0.86 -17.53 -1.36
C ASN A 110 -1.90 -18.44 -0.70
N PRO A 111 -2.88 -18.96 -1.47
CA PRO A 111 -3.83 -19.92 -0.93
C PRO A 111 -3.04 -21.10 -0.40
N ASP A 112 -3.08 -21.29 0.92
CA ASP A 112 -2.29 -22.29 1.63
C ASP A 112 -2.59 -23.68 1.04
N ASP A 113 -1.54 -24.45 0.74
CA ASP A 113 -1.60 -25.87 0.39
C ASP A 113 -1.60 -26.77 1.64
N GLY A 114 -1.76 -26.15 2.83
CA GLY A 114 -1.94 -26.81 4.12
C GLY A 114 -0.66 -26.87 4.95
N HIS A 115 0.41 -26.16 4.56
CA HIS A 115 1.75 -26.30 5.15
C HIS A 115 2.45 -24.99 5.54
N SER A 116 1.88 -23.81 5.25
CA SER A 116 2.47 -22.53 5.68
C SER A 116 1.49 -21.68 6.49
N SER A 117 1.58 -21.79 7.82
CA SER A 117 0.87 -20.96 8.79
C SER A 117 1.41 -19.51 8.89
N THR A 118 1.91 -18.96 7.78
CA THR A 118 2.44 -17.59 7.77
C THR A 118 1.27 -16.61 7.70
N SER A 119 1.03 -15.91 8.81
CA SER A 119 0.09 -14.78 8.86
C SER A 119 0.84 -13.45 8.77
N ILE A 120 0.24 -12.47 8.11
CA ILE A 120 0.77 -11.11 8.04
C ILE A 120 0.16 -10.28 9.16
N ASP A 121 1.00 -9.77 10.05
CA ASP A 121 0.58 -8.76 11.03
C ASP A 121 0.38 -7.42 10.33
N GLY A 122 -0.73 -6.76 10.64
CA GLY A 122 -1.08 -5.44 10.14
C GLY A 122 -2.03 -4.75 11.10
N ARG A 123 -2.73 -3.73 10.60
CA ARG A 123 -3.74 -3.00 11.38
C ARG A 123 -4.97 -2.69 10.55
N LEU A 124 -6.08 -2.42 11.22
CA LEU A 124 -7.33 -1.97 10.62
C LEU A 124 -7.47 -0.47 10.77
N TYR A 125 -7.71 0.19 9.64
CA TYR A 125 -8.06 1.60 9.54
C TYR A 125 -9.48 1.74 9.01
N LEU A 126 -10.33 2.51 9.69
CA LEU A 126 -11.69 2.80 9.23
C LEU A 126 -11.66 3.99 8.27
N VAL A 127 -12.06 3.76 7.02
CA VAL A 127 -12.16 4.80 6.00
C VAL A 127 -13.60 5.31 5.95
N GLU A 128 -13.84 6.45 6.60
CA GLU A 128 -15.18 7.03 6.74
C GLU A 128 -15.65 7.78 5.48
N HIS A 129 -14.72 8.32 4.68
CA HIS A 129 -15.04 9.14 3.52
C HIS A 129 -14.40 8.58 2.24
N PRO A 130 -15.11 8.53 1.10
CA PRO A 130 -14.59 7.96 -0.15
C PRO A 130 -13.32 8.69 -0.64
N ALA A 131 -13.24 10.01 -0.40
CA ALA A 131 -12.04 10.79 -0.71
C ALA A 131 -10.77 10.22 -0.08
N HIS A 132 -10.83 9.78 1.18
CA HIS A 132 -9.67 9.19 1.85
C HIS A 132 -9.27 7.87 1.19
N PHE A 133 -10.23 7.07 0.73
CA PHE A 133 -9.92 5.87 -0.03
C PHE A 133 -9.19 6.20 -1.34
N THR A 134 -9.65 7.22 -2.08
CA THR A 134 -8.99 7.67 -3.31
C THR A 134 -7.58 8.21 -3.05
N LEU A 135 -7.37 8.95 -1.96
CA LEU A 135 -6.02 9.40 -1.56
C LEU A 135 -5.07 8.22 -1.30
N LEU A 136 -5.57 7.17 -0.65
CA LEU A 136 -4.80 5.94 -0.41
C LEU A 136 -4.50 5.22 -1.73
N GLU A 137 -5.46 5.09 -2.65
CA GLU A 137 -5.22 4.52 -3.98
C GLU A 137 -4.16 5.31 -4.76
N MET A 138 -4.17 6.64 -4.66
CA MET A 138 -3.15 7.48 -5.30
C MET A 138 -1.76 7.30 -4.68
N TYR A 139 -1.69 7.18 -3.34
CA TYR A 139 -0.43 6.93 -2.64
C TYR A 139 0.19 5.59 -3.01
N GLU A 140 -0.62 4.53 -3.08
CA GLU A 140 -0.17 3.20 -3.49
C GLU A 140 0.25 3.15 -4.96
N SER A 141 -0.25 4.08 -5.79
CA SER A 141 0.02 4.15 -7.23
C SER A 141 -0.54 2.96 -8.02
N ARG A 142 -0.13 2.82 -9.28
CA ARG A 142 -0.54 1.71 -10.16
C ARG A 142 0.14 0.39 -9.82
N ALA A 143 1.11 0.40 -8.91
CA ALA A 143 1.83 -0.79 -8.47
C ALA A 143 0.95 -1.73 -7.63
N TYR A 144 -0.09 -1.18 -6.99
CA TYR A 144 -1.02 -1.94 -6.18
C TYR A 144 -2.45 -1.75 -6.68
N THR A 145 -3.27 -2.76 -6.41
CA THR A 145 -4.72 -2.72 -6.49
C THR A 145 -5.27 -3.07 -5.12
N TRP A 146 -6.58 -2.99 -4.90
CA TRP A 146 -7.19 -3.52 -3.67
C TRP A 146 -7.93 -4.84 -3.93
N ASP A 147 -8.04 -5.64 -2.89
CA ASP A 147 -8.83 -6.88 -2.85
C ASP A 147 -9.66 -6.95 -1.56
N GLU A 148 -10.76 -7.72 -1.58
CA GLU A 148 -11.54 -8.03 -0.40
C GLU A 148 -10.93 -9.23 0.35
N VAL A 149 -10.67 -9.04 1.64
CA VAL A 149 -10.01 -10.05 2.48
C VAL A 149 -10.75 -10.27 3.78
N VAL A 150 -10.44 -11.40 4.42
CA VAL A 150 -10.93 -11.76 5.74
C VAL A 150 -9.74 -11.77 6.69
N VAL A 151 -9.80 -10.96 7.74
CA VAL A 151 -8.74 -10.83 8.76
C VAL A 151 -9.21 -11.29 10.12
N GLU A 152 -8.26 -11.60 10.99
CA GLU A 152 -8.51 -11.91 12.39
C GLU A 152 -8.08 -10.72 13.25
N PHE A 153 -8.88 -10.32 14.23
CA PHE A 153 -8.45 -9.33 15.21
C PHE A 153 -7.30 -9.89 16.04
N ALA A 154 -6.29 -9.05 16.29
CA ALA A 154 -5.13 -9.40 17.12
C ALA A 154 -5.13 -8.67 18.48
N ASP A 155 -6.26 -8.08 18.86
CA ASP A 155 -6.45 -7.45 20.16
C ASP A 155 -6.44 -8.55 21.25
N GLY A 156 -5.52 -8.41 22.23
CA GLY A 156 -5.04 -9.48 23.09
C GLY A 156 -5.96 -9.99 24.20
N ASP A 157 -7.27 -9.75 24.15
CA ASP A 157 -8.21 -10.40 25.04
C ASP A 157 -9.00 -11.43 24.25
N GLY A 158 -8.72 -12.72 24.50
CA GLY A 158 -9.55 -13.85 24.07
C GLY A 158 -10.96 -13.84 24.66
N GLY A 159 -11.53 -12.66 24.91
CA GLY A 159 -12.84 -12.38 25.43
C GLY A 159 -13.83 -12.12 24.30
N THR A 160 -14.50 -13.19 23.91
CA THR A 160 -15.88 -13.21 23.42
C THR A 160 -16.22 -12.41 22.15
N THR A 161 -16.44 -13.19 21.08
CA THR A 161 -17.39 -12.94 19.97
C THR A 161 -16.89 -12.39 18.63
N GLU A 162 -15.72 -12.78 18.11
CA GLU A 162 -15.45 -12.71 16.65
C GLU A 162 -14.64 -13.93 16.16
N GLN A 163 -15.14 -15.16 16.42
CA GLN A 163 -14.62 -16.39 15.82
C GLN A 163 -14.81 -16.48 14.29
N ALA A 164 -15.55 -15.54 13.68
CA ALA A 164 -15.68 -15.41 12.24
C ALA A 164 -14.79 -14.26 11.79
N GLY A 165 -13.85 -14.52 10.88
CA GLY A 165 -12.96 -13.47 10.39
C GLY A 165 -13.73 -12.27 9.83
N PHE A 166 -13.11 -11.10 9.92
CA PHE A 166 -13.68 -9.81 9.60
C PHE A 166 -13.41 -9.43 8.14
N LYS A 167 -14.47 -9.19 7.36
CA LYS A 167 -14.34 -8.80 5.94
C LYS A 167 -13.95 -7.33 5.82
N CYS A 168 -12.86 -7.06 5.11
CA CYS A 168 -12.34 -5.72 4.85
C CYS A 168 -11.65 -5.67 3.49
N ARG A 169 -11.09 -4.51 3.12
CA ARG A 169 -10.23 -4.37 1.94
C ARG A 169 -8.76 -4.39 2.35
N THR A 170 -7.85 -4.69 1.43
CA THR A 170 -6.40 -4.45 1.58
C THR A 170 -5.80 -4.12 0.23
N PHE A 171 -4.64 -3.45 0.19
CA PHE A 171 -3.87 -3.32 -1.03
C PHE A 171 -3.03 -4.57 -1.31
N VAL A 172 -2.90 -4.95 -2.57
CA VAL A 172 -2.16 -6.13 -3.05
C VAL A 172 -1.41 -5.77 -4.33
N TRP A 173 -0.41 -6.56 -4.70
CA TRP A 173 0.33 -6.33 -5.94
C TRP A 173 -0.59 -6.34 -7.17
N ALA A 174 -0.51 -5.31 -8.00
CA ALA A 174 -1.29 -5.24 -9.24
C ALA A 174 -0.67 -6.07 -10.39
N GLY A 175 0.63 -6.35 -10.31
CA GLY A 175 1.35 -7.12 -11.32
C GLY A 175 1.28 -8.64 -11.12
N SER A 176 2.11 -9.37 -11.86
CA SER A 176 2.21 -10.82 -11.72
C SER A 176 2.94 -11.22 -10.42
N ALA A 177 2.40 -12.21 -9.70
CA ALA A 177 2.99 -12.78 -8.49
C ALA A 177 4.43 -13.32 -8.67
N GLY A 178 4.76 -13.74 -9.90
CA GLY A 178 6.07 -14.22 -10.31
C GLY A 178 6.96 -13.15 -10.95
N SER A 179 6.61 -11.86 -10.81
CA SER A 179 7.41 -10.76 -11.37
C SER A 179 8.83 -10.77 -10.81
N ARG A 180 9.80 -10.49 -11.69
CA ARG A 180 11.22 -10.36 -11.34
C ARG A 180 11.52 -9.07 -10.58
N GLU A 181 10.55 -8.17 -10.51
CA GLU A 181 10.61 -6.93 -9.70
C GLU A 181 10.39 -7.21 -8.21
N LEU A 182 9.88 -8.40 -7.87
CA LEU A 182 9.57 -8.78 -6.49
C LEU A 182 10.66 -9.70 -5.93
N GLU A 183 11.15 -9.33 -4.77
CA GLU A 183 12.12 -10.10 -4.00
C GLU A 183 11.44 -10.80 -2.82
N GLU A 184 11.96 -11.97 -2.42
CA GLU A 184 11.54 -12.62 -1.19
C GLU A 184 12.07 -11.82 0.01
N GLY A 185 11.24 -11.65 1.05
CA GLY A 185 11.62 -10.86 2.21
C GLY A 185 10.43 -10.48 3.08
N GLY A 186 10.71 -9.72 4.14
CA GLY A 186 9.70 -9.21 5.06
C GLY A 186 9.93 -7.73 5.37
N PHE A 187 8.86 -7.07 5.78
CA PHE A 187 8.90 -5.67 6.14
C PHE A 187 9.33 -5.45 7.58
N ASP A 188 10.43 -4.71 7.77
CA ASP A 188 10.86 -4.24 9.08
C ASP A 188 10.26 -2.86 9.37
N PHE A 189 9.15 -2.85 10.10
CA PHE A 189 8.42 -1.64 10.43
C PHE A 189 9.24 -0.66 11.28
N GLU A 190 10.05 -1.16 12.23
CA GLU A 190 10.85 -0.30 13.08
C GLU A 190 12.01 0.34 12.32
N ARG A 191 12.62 -0.38 11.39
CA ARG A 191 13.58 0.20 10.44
C ARG A 191 12.93 1.23 9.54
N TYR A 192 11.71 0.98 9.04
CA TYR A 192 10.96 1.96 8.24
C TYR A 192 10.76 3.27 8.99
N ARG A 193 10.27 3.20 10.22
CA ARG A 193 10.01 4.37 11.07
C ARG A 193 11.27 5.18 11.36
N ARG A 194 12.41 4.51 11.52
CA ARG A 194 13.69 5.17 11.84
C ARG A 194 14.37 5.79 10.63
N VAL A 195 14.34 5.12 9.48
CA VAL A 195 15.20 5.46 8.32
C VAL A 195 14.43 6.16 7.21
N PHE A 196 13.27 5.65 6.83
CA PHE A 196 12.56 6.08 5.62
C PHE A 196 11.46 7.10 5.94
N LYS A 197 10.68 6.90 7.01
CA LYS A 197 9.61 7.82 7.42
C LYS A 197 10.07 9.28 7.53
N PRO A 198 11.22 9.63 8.16
CA PRO A 198 11.60 11.04 8.29
C PRO A 198 11.84 11.72 6.95
N ALA A 199 12.42 11.01 5.97
CA ALA A 199 12.63 11.55 4.63
C ALA A 199 11.30 11.68 3.88
N PHE A 200 10.41 10.69 3.99
CA PHE A 200 9.07 10.74 3.42
C PHE A 200 8.29 11.96 3.90
N LEU A 201 8.24 12.20 5.22
CA LEU A 201 7.51 13.32 5.81
C LEU A 201 8.08 14.70 5.48
N ARG A 202 9.35 14.78 5.04
CA ARG A 202 9.98 16.02 4.56
C ARG A 202 9.82 16.22 3.05
N GLY A 203 9.40 15.19 2.32
CA GLY A 203 9.36 15.19 0.86
C GLY A 203 10.73 14.93 0.20
N ASP A 204 11.68 14.33 0.92
CA ASP A 204 13.07 14.13 0.46
C ASP A 204 13.31 12.79 -0.26
N ILE A 205 12.27 11.96 -0.42
CA ILE A 205 12.39 10.66 -1.11
C ILE A 205 12.05 10.89 -2.59
N ASP A 206 13.09 10.99 -3.42
CA ASP A 206 13.05 11.12 -4.90
C ASP A 206 13.41 9.82 -5.61
#